data_AF-A0A1H9MTP5-F1
#
_entry.id   AF-A0A1H9MTP5-F1
#
_cell.length_a   1.000
_cell.length_b   1.000
_cell.length_c   1.000
_cell.angle_alpha   90.00
_cell.angle_beta   90.00
_cell.angle_gamma   90.00
#
_symmetry.space_group_name_H-M   'P 1'
#
loop_
_entity.id
_entity.type
_entity.pdbx_description
1 polymer ?
#
loop_
_entity_poly.entity_id
_entity_poly.type
_entity_poly.pdbx_seq_one_letter_code
_entity_poly.pdbx_strand_id
1 'polypeptide(L)'
;MKEQGHLEKTGEAKITPAYNLPSQYVLHTVGPIVDGRLLSKHEKDLISSYRSCLELADANGLKSLAFCCISTGEFHFPHERAAELAVATVQEYLKETDSKIKVVFNVFKEEDEKIYKRLLGAN
;
A
#
# COMPACT_ATOMS: atom_id res chain seq x y z
N MET A 1 7.24 15.59 10.80
CA MET A 1 6.02 16.15 11.41
C MET A 1 6.19 17.54 12.03
N LYS A 2 7.38 17.98 12.50
CA LYS A 2 7.55 19.35 13.05
C LYS A 2 7.09 20.46 12.08
N GLU A 3 7.50 20.35 10.82
CA GLU A 3 7.10 21.30 9.77
C GLU A 3 5.60 21.22 9.41
N GLN A 4 5.03 20.01 9.43
CA GLN A 4 3.61 19.78 9.18
C GLN A 4 2.72 20.28 10.34
N GLY A 5 3.24 20.34 11.56
CA GLY A 5 2.50 20.81 12.74
C GLY A 5 1.44 19.85 13.28
N HIS A 6 1.21 18.70 12.65
CA HIS A 6 0.26 17.68 13.08
C HIS A 6 0.70 16.26 12.70
N LEU A 7 0.05 15.25 13.29
CA LEU A 7 0.24 13.84 12.94
C LEU A 7 -0.31 13.54 11.54
N GLU A 8 0.30 12.57 10.87
CA GLU A 8 -0.16 12.10 9.57
C GLU A 8 -1.52 11.41 9.68
N LYS A 9 -2.42 11.65 8.73
CA LYS A 9 -3.73 11.01 8.73
C LYS A 9 -3.67 9.62 8.11
N THR A 10 -4.58 8.76 8.54
CA THR A 10 -4.82 7.46 7.90
C THR A 10 -5.14 7.65 6.42
N GLY A 11 -4.54 6.82 5.56
CA GLY A 11 -4.76 6.87 4.12
C GLY A 11 -3.91 7.88 3.37
N GLU A 12 -3.15 8.76 4.04
CA GLU A 12 -2.21 9.69 3.42
C GLU A 12 -0.79 9.07 3.30
N ALA A 13 0.06 9.66 2.46
CA ALA A 13 1.44 9.19 2.27
C ALA A 13 2.46 10.35 2.18
N LYS A 14 3.68 10.08 2.65
CA LYS A 14 4.85 10.98 2.59
C LYS A 14 6.06 10.24 2.04
N ILE A 15 6.96 10.95 1.38
CA ILE A 15 8.16 10.38 0.76
C ILE A 15 9.42 10.93 1.43
N THR A 16 10.41 10.06 1.64
CA THR A 16 11.75 10.44 2.11
C THR A 16 12.83 9.70 1.32
N PRO A 17 14.07 10.20 1.28
CA PRO A 17 15.22 9.39 0.87
C PRO A 17 15.32 8.12 1.72
N ALA A 18 15.77 7.01 1.12
CA ALA A 18 15.87 5.72 1.81
C ALA A 18 17.20 5.50 2.55
N TYR A 19 18.18 6.39 2.34
CA TYR A 19 19.52 6.35 2.94
C TYR A 19 20.23 5.01 2.68
N ASN A 20 20.43 4.18 3.70
CA ASN A 20 21.22 2.94 3.61
C ASN A 20 20.46 1.77 2.97
N LEU A 21 19.20 1.98 2.57
CA LEU A 21 18.42 0.97 1.86
C LEU A 21 18.80 0.94 0.37
N PRO A 22 18.65 -0.22 -0.30
CA PRO A 22 18.90 -0.34 -1.74
C PRO A 22 17.86 0.41 -2.60
N SER A 23 16.74 0.83 -2.04
CA SER A 23 15.76 1.67 -2.73
C SER A 23 16.22 3.14 -2.74
N GLN A 24 15.69 3.95 -3.66
CA GLN A 24 15.98 5.39 -3.68
C GLN A 24 15.19 6.15 -2.61
N TYR A 25 13.93 5.74 -2.41
CA TYR A 25 12.99 6.39 -1.50
C TYR A 25 12.28 5.36 -0.62
N VAL A 26 11.69 5.87 0.46
CA VAL A 26 10.66 5.20 1.26
C VAL A 26 9.40 6.06 1.21
N LEU A 27 8.28 5.43 0.84
CA LEU A 27 6.96 6.03 0.93
C LEU A 27 6.31 5.51 2.21
N HIS A 28 6.02 6.43 3.12
CA HIS A 28 5.43 6.18 4.42
C HIS A 28 3.94 6.46 4.33
N THR A 29 3.09 5.50 4.63
CA THR A 29 1.63 5.67 4.69
C THR A 29 1.08 5.12 6.01
N VAL A 30 0.01 5.73 6.50
CA VAL A 30 -0.67 5.29 7.72
C VAL A 30 -1.87 4.44 7.33
N GLY A 31 -1.74 3.11 7.47
CA GLY A 31 -2.84 2.19 7.26
C GLY A 31 -3.88 2.23 8.39
N PRO A 32 -5.13 1.81 8.12
CA PRO A 32 -6.19 1.73 9.14
C PRO A 32 -5.91 0.64 10.17
N ILE A 33 -6.40 0.87 11.40
CA ILE A 33 -6.38 -0.09 12.51
C ILE A 33 -7.77 -0.72 12.61
N VAL A 34 -7.86 -2.05 12.61
CA VAL A 34 -9.11 -2.80 12.79
C VAL A 34 -9.18 -3.33 14.22
N ASP A 35 -9.85 -2.57 15.09
CA ASP A 35 -10.17 -3.02 16.44
C ASP A 35 -11.61 -3.58 16.47
N GLY A 36 -11.73 -4.91 16.54
CA GLY A 36 -12.99 -5.64 16.47
C GLY A 36 -13.42 -5.96 15.04
N ARG A 37 -14.55 -5.39 14.59
CA ARG A 37 -15.15 -5.73 13.29
C ARG A 37 -14.57 -4.87 12.16
N LEU A 38 -14.37 -5.48 10.99
CA LEU A 38 -14.04 -4.76 9.77
C LEU A 38 -15.22 -3.88 9.33
N LEU A 39 -14.95 -2.60 9.08
CA LEU A 39 -15.94 -1.60 8.67
C LEU A 39 -15.55 -1.03 7.31
N SER A 40 -16.53 -0.50 6.57
CA SER A 40 -16.31 0.13 5.27
C SER A 40 -15.31 1.29 5.30
N LYS A 41 -15.21 2.00 6.43
CA LYS A 41 -14.18 3.05 6.62
C LYS A 41 -12.76 2.49 6.55
N HIS A 42 -12.52 1.31 7.13
CA HIS A 42 -11.20 0.68 7.12
C HIS A 42 -10.82 0.31 5.68
N GLU A 43 -11.75 -0.23 4.90
CA GLU A 43 -11.49 -0.54 3.49
C GLU A 43 -11.14 0.72 2.69
N LYS A 44 -11.91 1.81 2.87
CA LYS A 44 -11.64 3.10 2.22
C LYS A 44 -10.26 3.66 2.59
N ASP A 45 -9.90 3.61 3.86
CA ASP A 45 -8.61 4.09 4.36
C ASP A 45 -7.43 3.25 3.82
N LEU A 46 -7.61 1.93 3.72
CA LEU A 46 -6.60 1.06 3.12
C LEU A 46 -6.43 1.34 1.62
N ILE A 47 -7.53 1.48 0.88
CA ILE A 47 -7.52 1.89 -0.54
C ILE A 47 -6.78 3.22 -0.69
N SER A 48 -7.10 4.21 0.16
CA SER A 48 -6.42 5.51 0.15
C SER A 48 -4.92 5.38 0.37
N SER A 49 -4.50 4.52 1.31
CA SER A 49 -3.07 4.29 1.60
C SER A 49 -2.31 3.81 0.35
N TYR A 50 -2.89 2.87 -0.41
CA TYR A 50 -2.29 2.40 -1.67
C TYR A 50 -2.32 3.48 -2.76
N ARG A 51 -3.46 4.17 -2.96
CA ARG A 51 -3.58 5.23 -3.98
C ARG A 51 -2.62 6.38 -3.72
N SER A 52 -2.56 6.90 -2.50
CA SER A 52 -1.64 8.00 -2.15
C SER A 52 -0.18 7.62 -2.36
N CYS A 53 0.22 6.37 -2.10
CA CYS A 53 1.56 5.90 -2.42
C CYS A 53 1.83 5.87 -3.94
N LEU A 54 0.88 5.40 -4.73
CA LEU A 54 1.01 5.33 -6.20
C LEU A 54 1.08 6.72 -6.82
N GLU A 55 0.18 7.62 -6.43
CA GLU A 55 0.15 9.03 -6.86
C GLU A 55 1.47 9.73 -6.55
N LEU A 56 2.00 9.53 -5.33
CA LEU A 56 3.25 10.12 -4.91
C LEU A 56 4.45 9.54 -5.69
N ALA A 57 4.42 8.24 -6.00
CA ALA A 57 5.46 7.61 -6.80
C ALA A 57 5.49 8.14 -8.24
N ASP A 58 4.33 8.28 -8.88
CA ASP A 58 4.22 8.86 -10.22
C ASP A 58 4.61 10.34 -10.24
N ALA A 59 4.15 11.12 -9.26
CA ALA A 59 4.50 12.54 -9.14
C ALA A 59 6.01 12.78 -8.97
N ASN A 60 6.75 11.78 -8.45
CA ASN A 60 8.20 11.81 -8.30
C ASN A 60 8.94 11.04 -9.43
N GLY A 61 8.23 10.60 -10.47
CA GLY A 61 8.82 9.92 -11.64
C GLY A 61 9.44 8.56 -11.31
N LEU A 62 8.97 7.87 -10.27
CA LEU A 62 9.48 6.56 -9.88
C LEU A 62 9.03 5.49 -10.87
N LYS A 63 9.95 4.58 -11.23
CA LYS A 63 9.68 3.51 -12.21
C LYS A 63 9.17 2.22 -11.58
N SER A 64 9.34 2.07 -10.27
CA SER A 64 8.95 0.87 -9.53
C SER A 64 8.65 1.18 -8.08
N LEU A 65 7.67 0.47 -7.52
CA LEU A 65 7.25 0.58 -6.12
C LEU A 65 7.01 -0.83 -5.55
N ALA A 66 7.47 -1.09 -4.33
CA ALA A 66 7.19 -2.31 -3.62
C ALA A 66 6.29 -2.01 -2.42
N PHE A 67 5.19 -2.75 -2.30
CA PHE A 67 4.29 -2.70 -1.14
C PHE A 67 4.51 -3.91 -0.26
N CYS A 68 4.54 -3.71 1.06
CA CYS A 68 4.28 -4.79 2.01
C CYS A 68 2.77 -5.02 2.16
N CYS A 69 2.37 -6.01 2.96
CA CYS A 69 0.97 -6.21 3.35
C CYS A 69 0.55 -5.14 4.37
N ILE A 70 0.09 -3.98 3.89
CA ILE A 70 -0.29 -2.84 4.75
C ILE A 70 -1.45 -3.24 5.67
N SER A 71 -1.32 -2.90 6.94
CA SER A 71 -2.28 -3.14 8.02
C SER A 71 -2.55 -4.60 8.44
N THR A 72 -1.92 -5.61 7.85
CA THR A 72 -2.23 -7.03 8.17
C THR A 72 -1.44 -7.62 9.34
N GLY A 73 -0.49 -6.86 9.91
CA GLY A 73 0.23 -7.23 11.13
C GLY A 73 -0.51 -6.74 12.38
N GLU A 74 0.15 -5.88 13.16
CA GLU A 74 -0.36 -5.28 14.39
C GLU A 74 -1.71 -4.56 14.24
N PHE A 75 -2.04 -4.11 13.02
CA PHE A 75 -3.29 -3.36 12.76
C PHE A 75 -4.48 -4.27 12.40
N HIS A 76 -4.28 -5.59 12.44
CA HIS A 76 -5.32 -6.63 12.40
C HIS A 76 -6.27 -6.58 11.19
N PHE A 77 -5.88 -5.95 10.09
CA PHE A 77 -6.67 -6.01 8.86
C PHE A 77 -6.64 -7.45 8.31
N PRO A 78 -7.80 -8.07 8.02
CA PRO A 78 -7.83 -9.44 7.51
C PRO A 78 -7.01 -9.61 6.22
N HIS A 79 -6.09 -10.57 6.23
CA HIS A 79 -5.12 -10.81 5.14
C HIS A 79 -5.76 -10.93 3.75
N GLU A 80 -6.77 -11.79 3.62
CA GLU A 80 -7.49 -12.01 2.36
C GLU A 80 -8.08 -10.71 1.81
N ARG A 81 -8.82 -9.99 2.65
CA ARG A 81 -9.51 -8.76 2.24
C ARG A 81 -8.53 -7.63 1.95
N ALA A 82 -7.43 -7.52 2.71
CA ALA A 82 -6.39 -6.54 2.45
C ALA A 82 -5.73 -6.78 1.08
N ALA A 83 -5.41 -8.04 0.75
CA ALA A 83 -4.81 -8.39 -0.52
C ALA A 83 -5.74 -8.13 -1.72
N GLU A 84 -7.04 -8.46 -1.60
CA GLU A 84 -8.05 -8.12 -2.60
C GLU A 84 -8.07 -6.62 -2.90
N LEU A 85 -8.12 -5.80 -1.84
CA LEU A 85 -8.14 -4.34 -1.97
C LEU A 85 -6.82 -3.80 -2.53
N ALA A 86 -5.68 -4.34 -2.11
CA ALA A 86 -4.37 -3.95 -2.60
C ALA A 86 -4.21 -4.20 -4.10
N VAL A 87 -4.56 -5.41 -4.56
CA VAL A 87 -4.48 -5.80 -5.97
C VAL A 87 -5.46 -4.99 -6.82
N ALA A 88 -6.72 -4.89 -6.39
CA ALA A 88 -7.73 -4.13 -7.12
C ALA A 88 -7.34 -2.65 -7.24
N THR A 89 -6.92 -2.01 -6.14
CA THR A 89 -6.53 -0.60 -6.13
C THR A 89 -5.36 -0.33 -7.08
N VAL A 90 -4.33 -1.19 -7.05
CA VAL A 90 -3.18 -1.05 -7.95
C VAL A 90 -3.59 -1.21 -9.41
N GLN A 91 -4.37 -2.24 -9.73
CA GLN A 91 -4.82 -2.49 -11.10
C GLN A 91 -5.70 -1.36 -11.64
N GLU A 92 -6.64 -0.88 -10.84
CA GLU A 92 -7.51 0.26 -11.16
C GLU A 92 -6.67 1.52 -11.40
N TYR A 93 -5.76 1.85 -10.49
CA TYR A 93 -4.91 3.03 -10.62
C TYR A 93 -4.06 3.00 -11.89
N LEU A 94 -3.39 1.87 -12.18
CA LEU A 94 -2.56 1.73 -13.39
C LEU A 94 -3.38 1.89 -14.66
N LYS A 95 -4.62 1.37 -14.68
CA LYS A 95 -5.54 1.48 -15.80
C LYS A 95 -6.09 2.91 -15.97
N GLU A 96 -6.46 3.55 -14.87
CA GLU A 96 -7.06 4.90 -14.86
C GLU A 96 -6.08 5.98 -15.30
N THR A 97 -4.80 5.84 -14.91
CA THR A 97 -3.77 6.88 -15.13
C THR A 97 -2.85 6.58 -16.32
N ASP A 98 -2.98 5.40 -16.94
CA ASP A 98 -2.01 4.83 -17.88
C ASP A 98 -0.56 4.76 -17.31
N SER A 99 -0.41 4.76 -15.98
CA SER A 99 0.89 4.71 -15.32
C SER A 99 1.65 3.45 -15.71
N LYS A 100 2.96 3.60 -15.89
CA LYS A 100 3.89 2.52 -16.23
C LYS A 100 4.71 2.04 -15.03
N ILE A 101 4.36 2.48 -13.82
CA ILE A 101 5.09 2.07 -12.63
C ILE A 101 4.96 0.56 -12.42
N LYS A 102 6.09 -0.12 -12.23
CA LYS A 102 6.09 -1.55 -11.90
C LYS A 102 5.83 -1.73 -10.40
N VAL A 103 4.72 -2.39 -10.07
CA VAL A 103 4.37 -2.69 -8.67
C VAL A 103 4.81 -4.10 -8.28
N VAL A 104 5.42 -4.22 -7.10
CA VAL A 104 5.79 -5.50 -6.47
C VAL A 104 5.03 -5.65 -5.16
N PHE A 105 4.29 -6.74 -4.99
CA PHE A 105 3.71 -7.10 -3.70
C PHE A 105 4.70 -7.99 -2.94
N ASN A 106 5.40 -7.41 -1.97
CA ASN A 106 6.35 -8.09 -1.10
C ASN A 106 5.61 -8.69 0.11
N VAL A 107 5.35 -9.98 0.04
CA VAL A 107 4.72 -10.76 1.10
C VAL A 107 5.76 -11.36 2.05
N PHE A 108 5.38 -11.63 3.30
CA PHE A 108 6.27 -12.26 4.29
C PHE A 108 5.83 -13.67 4.68
N LYS A 109 4.52 -13.88 4.88
CA LYS A 109 3.97 -15.18 5.26
C LYS A 109 3.58 -16.00 4.02
N GLU A 110 3.64 -17.33 4.13
CA GLU A 110 3.16 -18.22 3.08
C GLU A 110 1.66 -18.06 2.79
N GLU A 111 0.86 -17.71 3.81
CA GLU A 111 -0.58 -17.46 3.62
C GLU A 111 -0.82 -16.27 2.69
N ASP A 112 -0.08 -15.17 2.89
CA ASP A 112 -0.15 -13.99 2.02
C ASP A 112 0.31 -14.34 0.60
N GLU A 113 1.40 -15.09 0.46
CA GLU A 113 1.89 -15.50 -0.86
C GLU A 113 0.84 -16.29 -1.64
N LYS A 114 0.16 -17.25 -1.00
CA LYS A 114 -0.92 -18.03 -1.62
C LYS A 114 -2.08 -17.16 -2.07
N ILE A 115 -2.47 -16.17 -1.25
CA ILE A 115 -3.55 -15.23 -1.56
C ILE A 115 -3.16 -14.38 -2.78
N TYR A 116 -1.99 -13.72 -2.74
CA TYR A 116 -1.54 -12.84 -3.82
C TYR A 116 -1.30 -13.60 -5.14
N LYS A 117 -0.74 -14.81 -5.11
CA LYS A 117 -0.59 -15.66 -6.31
C LYS A 117 -1.94 -15.95 -6.97
N ARG A 118 -2.93 -16.36 -6.18
CA ARG A 118 -4.30 -16.60 -6.66
C ARG A 118 -4.91 -15.35 -7.28
N LEU A 119 -4.82 -14.20 -6.60
CA LEU A 119 -5.39 -12.94 -7.08
C LEU A 119 -4.72 -12.43 -8.37
N LEU A 120 -3.43 -12.67 -8.54
CA LEU A 120 -2.67 -12.25 -9.72
C LEU A 120 -2.69 -13.27 -10.86
N GLY A 121 -3.27 -14.46 -10.65
CA GLY A 121 -3.22 -15.55 -11.63
C GLY A 121 -1.81 -16.10 -11.88
N ALA A 122 -0.90 -15.92 -10.91
CA ALA A 122 0.46 -16.45 -10.97
C ALA A 122 0.47 -17.87 -10.40
N ASN A 123 0.54 -18.87 -11.29
CA ASN A 123 0.69 -20.28 -10.92
C ASN A 123 2.13 -20.60 -10.48
#